data_AF-A0AAV6U6K6-F1
#
_entry.id   AF-A0AAV6U6K6-F1
#
_cell.length_a   1.000
_cell.length_b   1.000
_cell.length_c   1.000
_cell.angle_alpha   90.00
_cell.angle_beta   90.00
_cell.angle_gamma   90.00
#
_symmetry.space_group_name_H-M   'P 1'
#
loop_
_entity.id
_entity.type
_entity.pdbx_description
1 polymer ?
#
loop_
_entity_poly.entity_id
_entity_poly.type
_entity_poly.pdbx_seq_one_letter_code
_entity_poly.pdbx_strand_id
1 'polypeptide(L)'
;MGTLQIIFLCLSTLCLLVESSRLTSAKNTNSKKIVCYFTNWAQYRPNEGKYVPEDIDPKLCTHLIFAFGWMKKHRISSFDSTDETKDGKKGMYERLVEIKNKNKEAKVLLAIGGWSFGTQRFKDMASNRYNRQLFVFSAIKYLRERNFDGLDLDWEFPRGGDDKKNFVLLLKELREAFEEEAKDKKLPRLLLTIAVSAGSETIKSGYDVPAVAAYSDFINIMSYDFHGKWESQTGHNSPLHALSTESQWRKQLCMNEILI
;
A
#
# COMPACT_ATOMS: atom_id res chain seq x y z
N MET A 1 5.82 86.40 25.21
CA MET A 1 5.72 85.88 26.59
C MET A 1 4.54 84.91 26.64
N GLY A 2 4.79 83.65 26.99
CA GLY A 2 3.75 82.66 27.37
C GLY A 2 3.26 81.71 26.28
N THR A 3 4.10 80.75 25.89
CA THR A 3 3.74 79.56 25.10
C THR A 3 2.97 78.55 25.97
N LEU A 4 1.73 78.21 25.61
CA LEU A 4 0.95 77.15 26.23
C LEU A 4 1.07 75.87 25.36
N GLN A 5 1.82 74.89 25.85
CA GLN A 5 1.92 73.55 25.26
C GLN A 5 0.65 72.76 25.57
N ILE A 6 -0.17 72.49 24.55
CA ILE A 6 -1.24 71.49 24.63
C ILE A 6 -0.69 70.16 24.12
N ILE A 7 -0.78 69.18 25.01
CA ILE A 7 -0.30 67.81 24.91
C ILE A 7 -1.10 67.07 23.83
N PHE A 8 -0.41 66.58 22.79
CA PHE A 8 -0.93 65.57 21.88
C PHE A 8 -0.89 64.21 22.59
N LEU A 9 -2.04 63.73 23.07
CA LEU A 9 -2.21 62.33 23.49
C LEU A 9 -2.34 61.47 22.25
N CYS A 10 -1.25 60.77 21.93
CA CYS A 10 -1.15 59.76 20.88
C CYS A 10 -2.06 58.56 21.25
N LEU A 11 -3.25 58.49 20.64
CA LEU A 11 -4.08 57.29 20.62
C LEU A 11 -3.37 56.23 19.76
N SER A 12 -2.46 55.49 20.39
CA SER A 12 -1.95 54.24 19.84
C SER A 12 -3.05 53.19 19.98
N THR A 13 -3.75 52.93 18.87
CA THR A 13 -4.53 51.72 18.67
C THR A 13 -3.57 50.53 18.72
N LEU A 14 -3.40 49.98 19.92
CA LEU A 14 -2.80 48.66 20.11
C LEU A 14 -3.79 47.65 19.54
N CYS A 15 -3.67 47.41 18.23
CA CYS A 15 -4.31 46.29 17.57
C CYS A 15 -3.66 45.02 18.13
N LEU A 16 -4.25 44.48 19.20
CA LEU A 16 -3.92 43.15 19.69
C LEU A 16 -4.35 42.17 18.60
N LEU A 17 -3.43 41.85 17.69
CA LEU A 17 -3.48 40.64 16.89
C LEU A 17 -3.49 39.49 17.89
N VAL A 18 -4.69 39.00 18.22
CA VAL A 18 -4.84 37.65 18.76
C VAL A 18 -4.45 36.72 17.61
N GLU A 19 -3.15 36.47 17.48
CA GLU A 19 -2.69 35.27 16.81
C GLU A 19 -3.29 34.11 17.58
N SER A 20 -4.41 33.59 17.05
CA SER A 20 -4.87 32.26 17.38
C SER A 20 -3.75 31.32 16.91
N SER A 21 -2.78 31.10 17.79
CA SER A 21 -1.92 29.94 17.74
C SER A 21 -2.86 28.75 17.89
N ARG A 22 -3.39 28.27 16.76
CA ARG A 22 -3.87 26.91 16.68
C ARG A 22 -2.67 26.07 17.04
N LEU A 23 -2.65 25.62 18.30
CA LEU A 23 -1.92 24.42 18.69
C LEU A 23 -2.45 23.34 17.76
N THR A 24 -1.79 23.17 16.61
CA THR A 24 -1.80 21.89 15.92
C THR A 24 -1.21 20.94 16.94
N SER A 25 -2.08 20.25 17.66
CA SER A 25 -1.70 19.04 18.37
C SER A 25 -0.93 18.24 17.34
N ALA A 26 0.39 18.16 17.49
CA ALA A 26 1.19 17.23 16.74
C ALA A 26 0.59 15.87 17.08
N LYS A 27 -0.27 15.34 16.21
CA LYS A 27 -0.78 13.98 16.33
C LYS A 27 0.48 13.15 16.42
N ASN A 28 0.70 12.53 17.57
CA ASN A 28 1.81 11.65 17.85
C ASN A 28 1.94 10.68 16.66
N THR A 29 2.91 10.90 15.77
CA THR A 29 3.00 10.26 14.44
C THR A 29 3.53 8.83 14.52
N ASN A 30 3.45 8.20 15.69
CA ASN A 30 4.00 6.89 15.96
C ASN A 30 2.91 5.84 16.23
N SER A 31 1.72 5.98 15.64
CA SER A 31 0.76 4.88 15.64
C SER A 31 1.23 3.80 14.67
N LYS A 32 1.38 2.58 15.18
CA LYS A 32 1.73 1.41 14.35
C LYS A 32 0.65 1.18 13.31
N LYS A 33 1.06 0.87 12.07
CA LYS A 33 0.12 0.43 11.03
C LYS A 33 -0.29 -1.01 11.30
N ILE A 34 -1.59 -1.27 11.28
CA ILE A 34 -2.17 -2.61 11.18
C ILE A 34 -2.70 -2.73 9.75
N VAL A 35 -2.02 -3.52 8.93
CA VAL A 35 -2.31 -3.69 7.50
C VAL A 35 -2.89 -5.09 7.30
N CYS A 36 -4.13 -5.16 6.81
CA CYS A 36 -4.87 -6.41 6.71
C CYS A 36 -5.21 -6.70 5.24
N TYR A 37 -4.85 -7.88 4.75
CA TYR A 37 -5.26 -8.35 3.44
C TYR A 37 -6.66 -8.98 3.52
N PHE A 38 -7.58 -8.52 2.68
CA PHE A 38 -8.90 -9.12 2.47
C PHE A 38 -8.88 -9.86 1.14
N THR A 39 -9.15 -11.17 1.15
CA THR A 39 -9.09 -12.00 -0.06
C THR A 39 -10.48 -12.23 -0.65
N ASN A 40 -10.69 -11.83 -1.91
CA ASN A 40 -12.03 -11.88 -2.52
C ASN A 40 -12.57 -13.31 -2.67
N TRP A 41 -11.71 -14.32 -2.79
CA TRP A 41 -12.13 -15.72 -2.86
C TRP A 41 -12.65 -16.28 -1.53
N ALA A 42 -12.46 -15.59 -0.40
CA ALA A 42 -13.02 -16.00 0.89
C ALA A 42 -14.55 -16.02 0.89
N GLN A 43 -15.20 -15.29 -0.04
CA GLN A 43 -16.65 -15.30 -0.23
C GLN A 43 -17.21 -16.68 -0.65
N TYR A 44 -16.35 -17.54 -1.22
CA TYR A 44 -16.71 -18.85 -1.76
C TYR A 44 -16.42 -20.00 -0.78
N ARG A 45 -15.86 -19.72 0.39
CA ARG A 45 -15.63 -20.75 1.42
C ARG A 45 -16.97 -21.27 1.96
N PRO A 46 -17.08 -22.57 2.28
CA PRO A 46 -18.32 -23.14 2.81
C PRO A 46 -18.52 -22.80 4.29
N ASN A 47 -19.78 -22.81 4.73
CA ASN A 47 -20.20 -22.74 6.13
C ASN A 47 -19.55 -21.56 6.89
N GLU A 48 -19.04 -21.80 8.09
CA GLU A 48 -18.38 -20.82 8.96
C GLU A 48 -17.09 -20.23 8.35
N GLY A 49 -16.55 -20.84 7.29
CA GLY A 49 -15.39 -20.31 6.58
C GLY A 49 -15.72 -19.15 5.64
N LYS A 50 -17.00 -18.93 5.30
CA LYS A 50 -17.43 -17.85 4.42
C LYS A 50 -17.11 -16.51 5.05
N TYR A 51 -16.45 -15.63 4.30
CA TYR A 51 -16.05 -14.31 4.78
C TYR A 51 -16.27 -13.26 3.70
N VAL A 52 -16.93 -12.16 4.05
CA VAL A 52 -17.28 -11.04 3.18
C VAL A 52 -16.91 -9.69 3.83
N PRO A 53 -16.91 -8.55 3.10
CA PRO A 53 -16.43 -7.29 3.65
C PRO A 53 -17.14 -6.82 4.93
N GLU A 54 -18.42 -7.16 5.10
CA GLU A 54 -19.22 -6.78 6.28
C GLU A 54 -18.79 -7.51 7.56
N ASP A 55 -18.05 -8.61 7.45
CA ASP A 55 -17.52 -9.37 8.59
C ASP A 55 -16.27 -8.71 9.21
N ILE A 56 -15.74 -7.66 8.58
CA ILE A 56 -14.56 -6.93 9.06
C ILE A 56 -15.00 -5.91 10.12
N ASP A 57 -14.40 -5.96 11.31
CA ASP A 57 -14.50 -4.89 12.29
C ASP A 57 -13.82 -3.61 11.71
N PRO A 58 -14.57 -2.52 11.49
CA PRO A 58 -14.04 -1.28 10.91
C PRO A 58 -12.89 -0.63 11.68
N LYS A 59 -12.68 -1.00 12.95
CA LYS A 59 -11.64 -0.43 13.81
C LYS A 59 -10.41 -1.33 13.94
N LEU A 60 -10.44 -2.55 13.40
CA LEU A 60 -9.36 -3.51 13.56
C LEU A 60 -8.09 -3.09 12.82
N CYS A 61 -8.24 -2.62 11.58
CA CYS A 61 -7.13 -2.36 10.66
C CYS A 61 -7.02 -0.87 10.35
N THR A 62 -5.79 -0.36 10.29
CA THR A 62 -5.51 0.99 9.78
C THR A 62 -5.59 1.04 8.25
N HIS A 63 -5.16 -0.05 7.60
CA HIS A 63 -5.14 -0.22 6.15
C HIS A 63 -5.75 -1.58 5.81
N LEU A 64 -6.62 -1.61 4.81
CA LEU A 64 -7.16 -2.82 4.21
C LEU A 64 -6.66 -2.92 2.78
N ILE A 65 -6.14 -4.08 2.39
CA ILE A 65 -5.66 -4.34 1.04
C ILE A 65 -6.58 -5.39 0.42
N PHE A 66 -7.29 -5.02 -0.64
CA PHE A 66 -8.14 -5.94 -1.40
C PHE A 66 -7.26 -6.80 -2.31
N ALA A 67 -7.17 -8.10 -2.00
CA ALA A 67 -6.48 -9.11 -2.78
C ALA A 67 -7.51 -9.92 -3.61
N PHE A 68 -7.52 -9.85 -4.93
CA PHE A 68 -6.69 -9.01 -5.79
C PHE A 68 -7.56 -8.39 -6.89
N GLY A 69 -7.09 -7.29 -7.48
CA GLY A 69 -7.46 -6.94 -8.84
C GLY A 69 -6.69 -7.79 -9.85
N TRP A 70 -6.70 -7.39 -11.11
CA TRP A 70 -6.02 -8.11 -12.19
C TRP A 70 -5.41 -7.18 -13.23
N MET A 71 -4.81 -7.76 -14.26
CA MET A 71 -4.26 -7.02 -15.40
C MET A 71 -4.62 -7.67 -16.72
N LYS A 72 -5.17 -6.88 -17.64
CA LYS A 72 -5.50 -7.28 -19.01
C LYS A 72 -4.92 -6.25 -19.99
N LYS A 73 -4.13 -6.72 -20.96
CA LYS A 73 -3.46 -5.86 -21.96
C LYS A 73 -2.69 -4.69 -21.32
N HIS A 74 -1.90 -4.99 -20.28
CA HIS A 74 -1.10 -4.02 -19.50
C HIS A 74 -1.93 -2.93 -18.79
N ARG A 75 -3.23 -3.12 -18.63
CA ARG A 75 -4.12 -2.22 -17.89
C ARG A 75 -4.72 -2.95 -16.70
N ILE A 76 -4.89 -2.24 -15.59
CA ILE A 76 -5.59 -2.77 -14.43
C ILE A 76 -7.03 -3.17 -14.80
N SER A 77 -7.53 -4.24 -14.19
CA SER A 77 -8.90 -4.73 -14.37
C SER A 77 -9.40 -5.44 -13.12
N SER A 78 -10.68 -5.81 -13.08
CA SER A 78 -11.19 -6.68 -12.02
C SER A 78 -10.67 -8.12 -12.19
N PHE A 79 -10.58 -8.83 -11.08
CA PHE A 79 -10.31 -10.27 -11.07
C PHE A 79 -11.60 -11.05 -11.30
N ASP A 80 -12.63 -10.76 -10.49
CA ASP A 80 -13.94 -11.38 -10.56
C ASP A 80 -15.00 -10.34 -10.99
N SER A 81 -16.01 -10.78 -11.73
CA SER A 81 -17.17 -9.95 -12.06
C SER A 81 -17.94 -9.48 -10.83
N THR A 82 -17.90 -10.25 -9.74
CA THR A 82 -18.55 -9.93 -8.45
C THR A 82 -17.82 -8.85 -7.66
N ASP A 83 -16.58 -8.50 -8.05
CA ASP A 83 -15.84 -7.40 -7.43
C ASP A 83 -16.43 -6.04 -7.82
N GLU A 84 -16.97 -5.94 -9.04
CA GLU A 84 -17.53 -4.71 -9.61
C GLU A 84 -19.00 -4.53 -9.24
N THR A 85 -19.39 -3.27 -8.97
CA THR A 85 -20.81 -2.91 -8.84
C THR A 85 -21.45 -2.89 -10.22
N LYS A 86 -22.55 -3.63 -10.36
CA LYS A 86 -23.27 -3.75 -11.63
C LYS A 86 -24.75 -3.96 -11.37
N ASP A 87 -25.61 -3.37 -12.23
CA ASP A 87 -27.05 -3.61 -12.24
C ASP A 87 -27.72 -3.35 -10.87
N GLY A 88 -27.27 -2.30 -10.16
CA GLY A 88 -27.77 -1.92 -8.83
C GLY A 88 -27.29 -2.81 -7.67
N LYS A 89 -26.49 -3.85 -7.94
CA LYS A 89 -25.89 -4.71 -6.92
C LYS A 89 -24.46 -4.27 -6.63
N LYS A 90 -24.18 -3.93 -5.37
CA LYS A 90 -22.84 -3.56 -4.91
C LYS A 90 -21.88 -4.74 -5.04
N GLY A 91 -20.76 -4.51 -5.71
CA GLY A 91 -19.65 -5.44 -5.80
C GLY A 91 -18.79 -5.45 -4.54
N MET A 92 -17.83 -6.38 -4.46
CA MET A 92 -16.95 -6.51 -3.30
C MET A 92 -16.07 -5.27 -3.08
N TYR A 93 -15.66 -4.56 -4.14
CA TYR A 93 -14.88 -3.33 -4.01
C TYR A 93 -15.64 -2.25 -3.26
N GLU A 94 -16.87 -1.95 -3.70
CA GLU A 94 -17.70 -0.92 -3.07
C GLU A 94 -17.97 -1.27 -1.60
N ARG A 95 -18.35 -2.52 -1.34
CA ARG A 95 -18.64 -3.02 0.02
C ARG A 95 -17.43 -2.91 0.95
N LEU A 96 -16.21 -3.19 0.48
CA LEU A 96 -15.00 -3.02 1.29
C LEU A 96 -14.67 -1.53 1.52
N VAL A 97 -14.75 -0.71 0.48
CA VAL A 97 -14.46 0.74 0.56
C VAL A 97 -15.42 1.47 1.49
N GLU A 98 -16.67 1.00 1.61
CA GLU A 98 -17.67 1.53 2.55
C GLU A 98 -17.27 1.42 4.02
N ILE A 99 -16.26 0.63 4.37
CA ILE A 99 -15.71 0.61 5.72
C ILE A 99 -15.25 2.01 6.18
N LYS A 100 -14.82 2.86 5.23
CA LYS A 100 -14.45 4.26 5.47
C LYS A 100 -15.62 5.12 5.93
N ASN A 101 -16.87 4.66 5.79
CA ASN A 101 -18.03 5.33 6.37
C ASN A 101 -18.10 5.15 7.89
N LYS A 102 -17.61 4.02 8.39
CA LYS A 102 -17.58 3.68 9.82
C LYS A 102 -16.24 4.07 10.48
N ASN A 103 -15.15 4.09 9.72
CA ASN A 103 -13.83 4.54 10.17
C ASN A 103 -13.20 5.48 9.12
N LYS A 104 -13.31 6.79 9.33
CA LYS A 104 -12.81 7.81 8.40
C LYS A 104 -11.27 7.86 8.29
N GLU A 105 -10.56 7.25 9.23
CA GLU A 105 -9.09 7.19 9.21
C GLU A 105 -8.56 5.97 8.43
N ALA A 106 -9.38 4.94 8.23
CA ALA A 106 -9.00 3.74 7.48
C ALA A 106 -8.65 4.06 6.02
N LYS A 107 -7.66 3.33 5.49
CA LYS A 107 -7.26 3.36 4.08
C LYS A 107 -7.57 2.03 3.43
N VAL A 108 -8.06 2.05 2.20
CA VAL A 108 -8.35 0.84 1.42
C VAL A 108 -7.52 0.88 0.13
N LEU A 109 -6.66 -0.10 -0.07
CA LEU A 109 -5.81 -0.24 -1.26
C LEU A 109 -6.28 -1.44 -2.08
N LEU A 110 -5.96 -1.44 -3.38
CA LEU A 110 -6.16 -2.60 -4.25
C LEU A 110 -4.80 -3.24 -4.52
N ALA A 111 -4.66 -4.53 -4.24
CA ALA A 111 -3.47 -5.30 -4.62
C ALA A 111 -3.59 -5.84 -6.04
N ILE A 112 -2.50 -5.78 -6.81
CA ILE A 112 -2.35 -6.43 -8.11
C ILE A 112 -1.17 -7.38 -8.04
N GLY A 113 -1.40 -8.65 -8.38
CA GLY A 113 -0.36 -9.68 -8.38
C GLY A 113 -0.77 -10.92 -7.60
N GLY A 114 0.13 -11.39 -6.75
CA GLY A 114 0.00 -12.63 -5.98
C GLY A 114 0.44 -13.87 -6.77
N TRP A 115 0.66 -14.96 -6.05
CA TRP A 115 1.13 -16.24 -6.61
C TRP A 115 0.42 -16.69 -7.90
N SER A 116 -0.92 -16.65 -7.95
CA SER A 116 -1.70 -17.09 -9.12
C SER A 116 -1.57 -16.16 -10.34
N PHE A 117 -1.12 -14.92 -10.15
CA PHE A 117 -0.87 -13.98 -11.25
C PHE A 117 0.38 -14.35 -12.06
N GLY A 118 1.34 -14.99 -11.41
CA GLY A 118 2.64 -15.34 -11.97
C GLY A 118 3.46 -14.11 -12.39
N THR A 119 4.62 -14.34 -13.00
CA THR A 119 5.58 -13.26 -13.29
C THR A 119 5.44 -12.65 -14.68
N GLN A 120 4.98 -13.42 -15.68
CA GLN A 120 5.09 -13.01 -17.09
C GLN A 120 4.33 -11.71 -17.38
N ARG A 121 3.15 -11.54 -16.79
CA ARG A 121 2.35 -10.32 -16.97
C ARG A 121 3.09 -9.08 -16.45
N PHE A 122 3.72 -9.19 -15.28
CA PHE A 122 4.56 -8.11 -14.75
C PHE A 122 5.77 -7.84 -15.63
N LYS A 123 6.47 -8.89 -16.09
CA LYS A 123 7.60 -8.76 -17.02
C LYS A 123 7.21 -7.98 -18.27
N ASP A 124 6.12 -8.38 -18.93
CA ASP A 124 5.67 -7.74 -20.17
C ASP A 124 5.25 -6.28 -19.94
N MET A 125 4.54 -6.01 -18.83
CA MET A 125 4.10 -4.65 -18.48
C MET A 125 5.28 -3.75 -18.10
N ALA A 126 6.25 -4.26 -17.33
CA ALA A 126 7.38 -3.49 -16.85
C ALA A 126 8.49 -3.31 -17.90
N SER A 127 8.52 -4.15 -18.94
CA SER A 127 9.60 -4.27 -19.94
C SER A 127 9.98 -2.98 -20.66
N ASN A 128 9.05 -2.03 -20.82
CA ASN A 128 9.31 -0.77 -21.49
C ASN A 128 8.40 0.35 -20.96
N ARG A 129 8.82 1.59 -21.19
CA ARG A 129 8.12 2.78 -20.70
C ARG A 129 6.68 2.88 -21.20
N TYR A 130 6.42 2.53 -22.47
CA TYR A 130 5.06 2.63 -23.02
C TYR A 130 4.08 1.73 -22.25
N ASN A 131 4.45 0.46 -22.03
CA ASN A 131 3.62 -0.49 -21.29
C ASN A 131 3.43 -0.09 -19.82
N ARG A 132 4.49 0.40 -19.15
CA ARG A 132 4.38 0.92 -17.79
C ARG A 132 3.41 2.09 -17.70
N GLN A 133 3.49 3.03 -18.63
CA GLN A 133 2.59 4.18 -18.67
C GLN A 133 1.13 3.76 -18.95
N LEU A 134 0.90 2.77 -19.81
CA LEU A 134 -0.46 2.20 -19.97
C LEU A 134 -1.03 1.69 -18.65
N PHE A 135 -0.20 1.00 -17.86
CA PHE A 135 -0.59 0.52 -16.54
C PHE A 135 -0.83 1.67 -15.57
N VAL A 136 0.15 2.57 -15.39
CA VAL A 136 0.11 3.72 -14.48
C VAL A 136 -1.16 4.56 -14.67
N PHE A 137 -1.42 5.02 -15.90
CA PHE A 137 -2.60 5.85 -16.17
C PHE A 137 -3.92 5.08 -16.01
N SER A 138 -3.94 3.78 -16.32
CA SER A 138 -5.11 2.95 -16.07
C SER A 138 -5.36 2.75 -14.57
N ALA A 139 -4.30 2.58 -13.77
CA ALA A 139 -4.36 2.39 -12.32
C ALA A 139 -4.95 3.61 -11.63
N ILE A 140 -4.43 4.82 -11.92
CA ILE A 140 -4.95 6.07 -11.35
C ILE A 140 -6.46 6.18 -11.59
N LYS A 141 -6.89 6.03 -12.84
CA LYS A 141 -8.32 6.12 -13.20
C LYS A 141 -9.14 5.07 -12.44
N TYR A 142 -8.72 3.81 -12.50
CA TYR A 142 -9.46 2.68 -11.94
C TYR A 142 -9.63 2.78 -10.42
N LEU A 143 -8.57 3.19 -9.72
CA LEU A 143 -8.55 3.35 -8.26
C LEU A 143 -9.45 4.51 -7.82
N ARG A 144 -9.35 5.66 -8.49
CA ARG A 144 -10.16 6.85 -8.17
C ARG A 144 -11.65 6.60 -8.42
N GLU A 145 -12.01 5.96 -9.53
CA GLU A 145 -13.40 5.60 -9.85
C GLU A 145 -14.04 4.67 -8.81
N ARG A 146 -13.22 3.85 -8.13
CA ARG A 146 -13.67 2.90 -7.09
C ARG A 146 -13.38 3.39 -5.67
N ASN A 147 -12.93 4.64 -5.52
CA ASN A 147 -12.66 5.27 -4.23
C ASN A 147 -11.63 4.49 -3.37
N PHE A 148 -10.65 3.84 -4.02
CA PHE A 148 -9.46 3.32 -3.34
C PHE A 148 -8.50 4.46 -2.97
N ASP A 149 -7.76 4.26 -1.89
CA ASP A 149 -6.74 5.17 -1.38
C ASP A 149 -5.32 4.84 -1.87
N GLY A 150 -5.13 3.73 -2.59
CA GLY A 150 -3.82 3.36 -3.10
C GLY A 150 -3.77 2.03 -3.85
N LEU A 151 -2.57 1.70 -4.28
CA LEU A 151 -2.20 0.48 -5.01
C LEU A 151 -1.16 -0.29 -4.19
N ASP A 152 -1.34 -1.59 -4.08
CA ASP A 152 -0.33 -2.53 -3.57
C ASP A 152 0.17 -3.40 -4.74
N LEU A 153 1.48 -3.44 -4.97
CA LEU A 153 2.06 -4.32 -5.98
C LEU A 153 2.63 -5.58 -5.35
N ASP A 154 2.13 -6.72 -5.79
CA ASP A 154 2.52 -8.05 -5.30
C ASP A 154 3.13 -8.88 -6.44
N TRP A 155 4.26 -8.44 -6.98
CA TRP A 155 5.00 -9.20 -7.98
C TRP A 155 5.82 -10.29 -7.29
N GLU A 156 5.37 -11.53 -7.43
CA GLU A 156 6.04 -12.73 -6.90
C GLU A 156 6.77 -13.55 -7.98
N PHE A 157 8.07 -13.39 -8.22
CA PHE A 157 8.96 -12.30 -7.78
C PHE A 157 9.71 -11.72 -8.99
N PRO A 158 10.10 -10.42 -8.97
CA PRO A 158 11.08 -9.94 -9.94
C PRO A 158 12.37 -10.75 -9.81
N ARG A 159 12.95 -11.20 -10.92
CA ARG A 159 14.15 -12.04 -10.90
C ARG A 159 15.15 -11.68 -12.00
N GLY A 160 16.37 -11.35 -11.60
CA GLY A 160 17.47 -11.03 -12.51
C GLY A 160 17.59 -9.53 -12.77
N GLY A 161 18.65 -9.15 -13.50
CA GLY A 161 19.03 -7.74 -13.66
C GLY A 161 17.96 -6.87 -14.33
N ASP A 162 17.25 -7.41 -15.32
CA ASP A 162 16.23 -6.65 -16.05
C ASP A 162 14.97 -6.45 -15.23
N ASP A 163 14.44 -7.51 -14.60
CA ASP A 163 13.28 -7.40 -13.71
C ASP A 163 13.56 -6.44 -12.55
N LYS A 164 14.74 -6.54 -11.92
CA LYS A 164 15.15 -5.65 -10.82
C LYS A 164 15.15 -4.18 -11.23
N LYS A 165 15.72 -3.86 -12.39
CA LYS A 165 15.72 -2.48 -12.93
C LYS A 165 14.31 -2.02 -13.32
N ASN A 166 13.57 -2.86 -14.04
CA ASN A 166 12.24 -2.52 -14.54
C ASN A 166 11.21 -2.38 -13.41
N PHE A 167 11.37 -3.12 -12.31
CA PHE A 167 10.54 -2.97 -11.12
C PHE A 167 10.76 -1.60 -10.46
N VAL A 168 12.01 -1.15 -10.33
CA VAL A 168 12.31 0.20 -9.84
C VAL A 168 11.72 1.28 -10.76
N LEU A 169 11.86 1.13 -12.08
CA LEU A 169 11.28 2.08 -13.03
C LEU A 169 9.76 2.14 -12.93
N LEU A 170 9.09 1.00 -12.73
CA LEU A 170 7.65 0.95 -12.50
C LEU A 170 7.25 1.69 -11.21
N LEU A 171 7.93 1.42 -10.10
CA LEU A 171 7.65 2.08 -8.81
C LEU A 171 7.87 3.59 -8.89
N LYS A 172 8.98 4.01 -9.52
CA LYS A 172 9.29 5.41 -9.78
C LYS A 172 8.16 6.10 -10.55
N GLU A 173 7.77 5.53 -11.69
CA GLU A 173 6.76 6.11 -12.57
C GLU A 173 5.36 6.14 -11.91
N LEU A 174 4.99 5.12 -11.13
CA LEU A 174 3.76 5.14 -10.34
C LEU A 174 3.79 6.24 -9.28
N ARG A 175 4.89 6.35 -8.54
CA ARG A 175 5.05 7.34 -7.47
C ARG A 175 4.96 8.76 -8.02
N GLU A 176 5.71 9.05 -9.09
CA GLU A 176 5.71 10.37 -9.75
C GLU A 176 4.30 10.72 -10.27
N ALA A 177 3.62 9.78 -10.94
CA ALA A 177 2.29 10.03 -11.47
C ALA A 177 1.23 10.20 -10.37
N PHE A 178 1.36 9.49 -9.25
CA PHE A 178 0.48 9.68 -8.08
C PHE A 178 0.70 11.07 -7.44
N GLU A 179 1.95 11.52 -7.32
CA GLU A 179 2.28 12.87 -6.83
C GLU A 179 1.74 13.97 -7.74
N GLU A 180 1.91 13.82 -9.05
CA GLU A 180 1.40 14.77 -10.04
C GLU A 180 -0.14 14.84 -10.02
N GLU A 181 -0.82 13.70 -10.03
CA GLU A 181 -2.29 13.67 -10.01
C GLU A 181 -2.87 14.28 -8.74
N ALA A 182 -2.24 14.02 -7.59
CA ALA A 182 -2.65 14.60 -6.32
C ALA A 182 -2.55 16.13 -6.33
N LYS A 183 -1.46 16.66 -6.89
CA LYS A 183 -1.21 18.10 -7.01
C LYS A 183 -2.20 18.75 -7.96
N ASP A 184 -2.39 18.18 -9.15
CA ASP A 184 -3.29 18.70 -10.18
C ASP A 184 -4.75 18.75 -9.69
N LYS A 185 -5.23 17.65 -9.10
CA LYS A 185 -6.62 17.54 -8.63
C LYS A 185 -6.87 18.07 -7.22
N LYS A 186 -5.81 18.47 -6.50
CA LYS A 186 -5.86 18.89 -5.09
C LYS A 186 -6.51 17.83 -4.19
N LEU A 187 -6.15 16.56 -4.41
CA LEU A 187 -6.62 15.40 -3.65
C LEU A 187 -5.48 14.81 -2.83
N PRO A 188 -5.76 14.05 -1.74
CA PRO A 188 -4.76 13.21 -1.11
C PRO A 188 -4.15 12.25 -2.14
N ARG A 189 -2.82 12.14 -2.14
CA ARG A 189 -2.08 11.23 -3.01
C ARG A 189 -2.47 9.79 -2.77
N LEU A 190 -2.60 9.01 -3.86
CA LEU A 190 -2.72 7.56 -3.78
C LEU A 190 -1.48 6.95 -3.13
N LEU A 191 -1.68 6.05 -2.17
CA LEU A 191 -0.60 5.28 -1.56
C LEU A 191 -0.03 4.28 -2.58
N LEU A 192 1.28 4.09 -2.54
CA LEU A 192 1.97 3.02 -3.28
C LEU A 192 2.67 2.12 -2.27
N THR A 193 2.20 0.88 -2.17
CA THR A 193 2.78 -0.14 -1.30
C THR A 193 3.18 -1.35 -2.12
N ILE A 194 3.99 -2.21 -1.52
CA ILE A 194 4.44 -3.44 -2.17
C ILE A 194 4.45 -4.59 -1.16
N ALA A 195 4.17 -5.80 -1.63
CA ALA A 195 4.48 -7.03 -0.92
C ALA A 195 5.84 -7.57 -1.39
N VAL A 196 6.72 -7.94 -0.46
CA VAL A 196 8.08 -8.43 -0.78
C VAL A 196 8.41 -9.72 -0.05
N SER A 197 9.24 -10.56 -0.69
CA SER A 197 9.75 -11.79 -0.07
C SER A 197 10.64 -11.51 1.13
N ALA A 198 10.56 -12.35 2.16
CA ALA A 198 11.53 -12.40 3.25
C ALA A 198 12.79 -13.22 2.92
N GLY A 199 12.83 -13.95 1.80
CA GLY A 199 13.94 -14.84 1.45
C GLY A 199 15.15 -14.09 0.89
N SER A 200 16.32 -14.27 1.50
CA SER A 200 17.57 -13.54 1.16
C SER A 200 17.98 -13.67 -0.31
N GLU A 201 17.81 -14.85 -0.91
CA GLU A 201 18.12 -15.08 -2.33
C GLU A 201 17.17 -14.29 -3.26
N THR A 202 15.88 -14.29 -2.96
CA THR A 202 14.86 -13.51 -3.69
C THR A 202 15.12 -12.02 -3.55
N ILE A 203 15.43 -11.56 -2.32
CA ILE A 203 15.79 -10.17 -2.02
C ILE A 203 16.95 -9.72 -2.93
N LYS A 204 18.06 -10.46 -2.90
CA LYS A 204 19.27 -10.15 -3.68
C LYS A 204 19.03 -10.14 -5.19
N SER A 205 18.25 -11.10 -5.69
CA SER A 205 18.00 -11.30 -7.11
C SER A 205 17.00 -10.29 -7.71
N GLY A 206 16.01 -9.87 -6.93
CA GLY A 206 14.82 -9.17 -7.45
C GLY A 206 14.72 -7.70 -7.08
N TYR A 207 15.34 -7.27 -5.98
CA TYR A 207 15.04 -5.97 -5.39
C TYR A 207 16.28 -5.09 -5.28
N ASP A 208 16.16 -3.86 -5.78
CA ASP A 208 17.04 -2.75 -5.42
C ASP A 208 16.44 -2.06 -4.19
N VAL A 209 16.79 -2.58 -3.01
CA VAL A 209 16.10 -2.25 -1.75
C VAL A 209 16.07 -0.74 -1.47
N PRO A 210 17.17 0.03 -1.59
CA PRO A 210 17.12 1.48 -1.39
C PRO A 210 16.15 2.19 -2.33
N ALA A 211 16.15 1.84 -3.62
CA ALA A 211 15.27 2.46 -4.60
C ALA A 211 13.80 2.07 -4.39
N VAL A 212 13.55 0.80 -4.10
CA VAL A 212 12.22 0.26 -3.78
C VAL A 212 11.64 0.97 -2.54
N ALA A 213 12.44 1.16 -1.49
CA ALA A 213 12.04 1.86 -0.29
C ALA A 213 11.78 3.36 -0.54
N ALA A 214 12.58 4.01 -1.39
CA ALA A 214 12.40 5.43 -1.69
C ALA A 214 11.07 5.75 -2.38
N TYR A 215 10.58 4.85 -3.24
CA TYR A 215 9.34 5.05 -3.99
C TYR A 215 8.07 4.56 -3.28
N SER A 216 8.21 3.63 -2.32
CA SER A 216 7.07 3.05 -1.58
C SER A 216 6.70 3.88 -0.34
N ASP A 217 5.41 3.96 -0.02
CA ASP A 217 4.91 4.57 1.23
C ASP A 217 5.19 3.70 2.45
N PHE A 218 5.07 2.38 2.27
CA PHE A 218 5.54 1.35 3.19
C PHE A 218 5.64 0.02 2.45
N ILE A 219 6.36 -0.93 3.06
CA ILE A 219 6.66 -2.24 2.49
C ILE A 219 6.02 -3.31 3.38
N ASN A 220 5.21 -4.18 2.77
CA ASN A 220 4.62 -5.35 3.42
C ASN A 220 5.56 -6.54 3.24
N ILE A 221 6.34 -6.85 4.28
CA ILE A 221 7.26 -7.99 4.25
C ILE A 221 6.45 -9.28 4.48
N MET A 222 6.49 -10.20 3.52
CA MET A 222 5.85 -11.52 3.62
C MET A 222 6.69 -12.44 4.50
N SER A 223 6.71 -12.16 5.81
CA SER A 223 7.48 -12.88 6.82
C SER A 223 6.76 -14.17 7.27
N TYR A 224 6.33 -14.97 6.31
CA TYR A 224 5.66 -16.26 6.46
C TYR A 224 6.03 -17.14 5.25
N ASP A 225 5.52 -18.38 5.21
CA ASP A 225 5.90 -19.39 4.21
C ASP A 225 7.41 -19.67 4.18
N PHE A 226 8.08 -19.55 5.34
CA PHE A 226 9.50 -19.92 5.47
C PHE A 226 9.70 -21.43 5.27
N HIS A 227 8.76 -22.23 5.79
CA HIS A 227 8.74 -23.67 5.69
C HIS A 227 7.35 -24.17 5.30
N GLY A 228 7.28 -25.31 4.64
CA GLY A 228 6.01 -25.85 4.18
C GLY A 228 6.13 -27.22 3.51
N LYS A 229 5.03 -27.66 2.91
CA LYS A 229 4.91 -29.02 2.33
C LYS A 229 5.87 -29.32 1.16
N TRP A 230 6.61 -28.33 0.68
CA TRP A 230 7.64 -28.47 -0.35
C TRP A 230 8.97 -29.01 0.21
N GLU A 231 9.13 -29.07 1.53
CA GLU A 231 10.29 -29.66 2.20
C GLU A 231 10.00 -31.10 2.66
N SER A 232 11.06 -31.89 2.88
CA SER A 232 10.96 -33.27 3.39
C SER A 232 10.93 -33.37 4.92
N GLN A 233 11.02 -32.23 5.61
CA GLN A 233 11.05 -32.14 7.07
C GLN A 233 10.04 -31.07 7.52
N THR A 234 9.51 -31.23 8.72
CA THR A 234 8.66 -30.19 9.31
C THR A 234 9.49 -28.95 9.63
N GLY A 235 8.86 -27.79 9.48
CA GLY A 235 9.40 -26.49 9.83
C GLY A 235 8.25 -25.54 10.15
N HIS A 236 8.53 -24.51 10.95
CA HIS A 236 7.51 -23.55 11.35
C HIS A 236 7.21 -22.55 10.22
N ASN A 237 5.95 -22.19 9.99
CA ASN A 237 5.57 -21.28 8.90
C ASN A 237 6.24 -19.89 9.01
N SER A 238 6.32 -19.36 10.23
CA SER A 238 6.84 -18.02 10.52
C SER A 238 7.59 -18.00 11.86
N PRO A 239 8.80 -18.60 11.93
CA PRO A 239 9.58 -18.62 13.17
C PRO A 239 10.18 -17.23 13.43
N LEU A 240 10.07 -16.73 14.67
CA LEU A 240 10.72 -15.48 15.06
C LEU A 240 12.25 -15.63 15.04
N HIS A 241 12.73 -16.76 15.55
CA HIS A 241 14.13 -17.15 15.56
C HIS A 241 14.28 -18.57 15.02
N ALA A 242 15.39 -18.82 14.32
CA ALA A 242 15.78 -20.15 13.89
C ALA A 242 16.14 -21.06 15.08
N LEU A 243 16.01 -22.37 14.90
CA LEU A 243 16.46 -23.34 15.91
C LEU A 243 17.99 -23.46 15.88
N SER A 244 18.60 -23.68 17.05
CA SER A 244 20.06 -23.84 17.15
C SER A 244 20.58 -25.03 16.33
N THR A 245 19.75 -26.05 16.16
CA THR A 245 20.01 -27.29 15.42
C THR A 245 19.87 -27.16 13.91
N GLU A 246 19.36 -26.04 13.40
CA GLU A 246 19.26 -25.82 11.96
C GLU A 246 20.62 -25.59 11.32
N SER A 247 20.72 -25.96 10.03
CA SER A 247 21.91 -25.63 9.23
C SER A 247 22.06 -24.11 9.11
N GLN A 248 23.28 -23.64 8.86
CA GLN A 248 23.55 -22.20 8.73
C GLN A 248 22.73 -21.54 7.60
N TRP A 249 22.41 -22.28 6.55
CA TRP A 249 21.52 -21.80 5.50
C TRP A 249 20.07 -21.67 6.01
N ARG A 250 19.53 -22.68 6.70
CA ARG A 250 18.16 -22.63 7.25
C ARG A 250 18.00 -21.57 8.34
N LYS A 251 19.07 -21.20 9.05
CA LYS A 251 19.02 -20.13 10.07
C LYS A 251 18.59 -18.77 9.52
N GLN A 252 18.75 -18.53 8.23
CA GLN A 252 18.27 -17.32 7.55
C GLN A 252 16.74 -17.31 7.35
N LEU A 253 16.05 -18.45 7.51
CA LEU A 253 14.62 -18.61 7.28
C LEU A 253 13.81 -18.28 8.55
N CYS A 254 14.05 -17.11 9.14
CA CYS A 254 13.31 -16.62 10.29
C CYS A 254 13.15 -15.09 10.27
N MET A 255 12.19 -14.57 11.03
CA MET A 255 11.83 -13.16 10.99
C MET A 255 12.98 -12.23 11.43
N ASN A 256 13.84 -12.67 12.35
CA ASN A 256 14.93 -11.85 12.89
C ASN A 256 16.12 -11.69 11.92
N GLU A 257 16.20 -12.52 10.87
CA GLU A 257 17.28 -12.49 9.87
C GLU A 257 16.87 -11.79 8.56
N ILE A 258 15.67 -11.20 8.50
CA ILE A 258 15.23 -10.45 7.33
C ILE A 258 16.00 -9.12 7.27
N LEU A 259 16.99 -9.04 6.36
CA LEU A 259 17.78 -7.85 6.11
C LEU A 259 17.13 -7.02 4.99
N ILE A 260 16.42 -5.95 5.35
CA ILE A 260 15.88 -4.94 4.43
C ILE A 260 16.38 -3.56 4.82
#